data_AF-I3E0Q5-F1
#
_entry.id   AF-I3E0Q5-F1
#
_cell.length_a   1.000
_cell.length_b   1.000
_cell.length_c   1.000
_cell.angle_alpha   90.00
_cell.angle_beta   90.00
_cell.angle_gamma   90.00
#
_symmetry.space_group_name_H-M   'P 1'
#
loop_
_entity.id
_entity.type
_entity.pdbx_description
1 polymer ?
#
loop_
_entity_poly.entity_id
_entity_poly.type
_entity_poly.pdbx_seq_one_letter_code
_entity_poly.pdbx_strand_id
1 'polypeptide(L)'
;MTLSTQFITMLAMIGMGSFFGAALDTYNRFLQRTRRKKWFVFINDLLFWLLQALIIFYVLFLVNKGEIRFFIFIALLCGFAAYQSLVKQLYLRLLELAVSMFVATYKFTIKTIQMLIIKPLQSLFLLVISIIVMIGRGLFSLVKYVFKALTFIVKTLWWPSRGLLFFFWKLMPKNIKKIVEKLYNKMAGIIHRLKKIVISIKNKWKNRKE
;
A
#
# COMPACT_ATOMS: atom_id res chain seq x y z
N MET A 1 7.11 55.95 -39.50
CA MET A 1 7.67 55.33 -38.27
C MET A 1 8.91 56.12 -37.85
N THR A 2 9.14 56.34 -36.55
CA THR A 2 10.39 56.93 -36.04
C THR A 2 11.44 55.83 -35.83
N LEU A 3 12.74 56.18 -35.90
CA LEU A 3 13.84 55.23 -35.66
C LEU A 3 13.66 54.50 -34.31
N SER A 4 13.24 55.23 -33.27
CA SER A 4 13.00 54.69 -31.93
C SER A 4 11.95 53.57 -31.94
N THR A 5 10.85 53.73 -32.69
CA THR A 5 9.83 52.67 -32.80
C THR A 5 10.36 51.40 -33.46
N GLN A 6 11.27 51.53 -34.42
CA GLN A 6 11.89 50.37 -35.07
C GLN A 6 12.82 49.61 -34.11
N PHE A 7 13.64 50.31 -33.33
CA PHE A 7 14.49 49.70 -32.30
C PHE A 7 13.68 48.98 -31.22
N ILE A 8 12.62 49.62 -30.72
CA ILE A 8 11.73 49.00 -29.71
C ILE A 8 11.05 47.76 -30.30
N THR A 9 10.59 47.83 -31.57
CA THR A 9 10.02 46.67 -32.26
C THR A 9 11.03 45.54 -32.35
N MET A 10 12.28 45.84 -32.73
CA MET A 10 13.33 44.82 -32.86
C MET A 10 13.63 44.13 -31.53
N LEU A 11 13.79 44.91 -30.45
CA LEU A 11 14.02 44.37 -29.10
C LEU A 11 12.82 43.56 -28.60
N ALA A 12 11.60 44.04 -28.83
CA ALA A 12 10.39 43.31 -28.49
C ALA A 12 10.32 41.96 -29.22
N MET A 13 10.67 41.93 -30.51
CA MET A 13 10.66 40.69 -31.32
C MET A 13 11.77 39.72 -30.90
N ILE A 14 12.95 40.21 -30.51
CA ILE A 14 14.00 39.40 -29.88
C ILE A 14 13.48 38.79 -28.57
N GLY A 15 12.89 39.61 -27.70
CA GLY A 15 12.28 39.14 -26.44
C GLY A 15 11.19 38.10 -26.66
N MET A 16 10.34 38.30 -27.66
CA MET A 16 9.31 37.35 -28.07
C MET A 16 9.88 36.05 -28.64
N GLY A 17 10.99 36.11 -29.38
CA GLY A 17 11.73 34.93 -29.84
C GLY A 17 12.33 34.13 -28.68
N SER A 18 12.87 34.83 -27.67
CA SER A 18 13.36 34.18 -26.46
C SER A 18 12.23 33.57 -25.61
N PHE A 19 11.12 34.29 -25.46
CA PHE A 19 9.91 33.80 -24.81
C PHE A 19 9.35 32.56 -25.52
N PHE A 20 9.33 32.59 -26.87
CA PHE A 20 8.93 31.43 -27.66
C PHE A 20 9.79 30.20 -27.36
N GLY A 21 11.11 30.37 -27.27
CA GLY A 21 12.02 29.28 -26.89
C GLY A 21 11.72 28.70 -25.51
N ALA A 22 11.49 29.56 -24.51
CA ALA A 22 11.12 29.15 -23.16
C ALA A 22 9.76 28.42 -23.12
N ALA A 23 8.76 28.95 -23.83
CA ALA A 23 7.44 28.36 -23.94
C ALA A 23 7.49 26.98 -24.62
N LEU A 24 8.30 26.84 -25.67
CA LEU A 24 8.49 25.59 -26.41
C LEU A 24 9.17 24.52 -25.53
N ASP A 25 10.23 24.85 -24.81
CA ASP A 25 10.90 23.91 -23.91
C ASP A 25 9.96 23.46 -22.77
N THR A 26 9.19 24.40 -22.22
CA THR A 26 8.16 24.12 -21.20
C THR A 26 7.10 23.18 -21.73
N TYR A 27 6.53 23.53 -22.88
CA TYR A 27 5.52 22.74 -23.56
C TYR A 27 6.00 21.31 -23.83
N ASN A 28 7.21 21.15 -24.38
CA ASN A 28 7.80 19.83 -24.63
C ASN A 28 7.97 19.00 -23.34
N ARG A 29 8.36 19.63 -22.23
CA ARG A 29 8.53 18.95 -20.94
C ARG A 29 7.20 18.47 -20.34
N PHE A 30 6.14 19.26 -20.46
CA PHE A 30 4.81 18.91 -19.95
C PHE A 30 4.04 17.93 -20.86
N LEU A 31 4.25 18.00 -22.17
CA LEU A 31 3.49 17.20 -23.13
C LEU A 31 3.91 15.73 -23.13
N GLN A 32 5.14 15.38 -22.71
CA GLN A 32 5.67 14.00 -22.62
C GLN A 32 5.17 13.10 -23.77
N ARG A 33 5.51 13.48 -25.02
CA ARG A 33 4.95 12.92 -26.27
C ARG A 33 4.79 11.39 -26.30
N THR A 34 5.74 10.66 -25.73
CA THR A 34 5.75 9.19 -25.72
C THR A 34 4.62 8.55 -24.90
N ARG A 35 4.06 9.26 -23.91
CA ARG A 35 3.03 8.71 -23.01
C ARG A 35 1.60 9.13 -23.37
N ARG A 36 1.42 10.14 -24.23
CA ARG A 36 0.11 10.73 -24.54
C ARG A 36 -0.44 10.19 -25.87
N LYS A 37 -1.77 10.09 -25.97
CA LYS A 37 -2.45 9.69 -27.22
C LYS A 37 -2.14 10.70 -28.34
N LYS A 38 -1.86 10.19 -29.55
CA LYS A 38 -1.46 11.01 -30.72
C LYS A 38 -2.44 12.15 -31.04
N TRP A 39 -3.75 11.91 -30.93
CA TRP A 39 -4.76 12.95 -31.19
C TRP A 39 -4.72 14.11 -30.18
N PHE A 40 -4.46 13.79 -28.91
CA PHE A 40 -4.33 14.81 -27.87
C PHE A 40 -3.07 15.66 -28.09
N VAL A 41 -1.95 15.04 -28.46
CA VAL A 41 -0.71 15.76 -28.84
C VAL A 41 -0.97 16.70 -30.01
N PHE A 42 -1.68 16.23 -31.04
CA PHE A 42 -2.00 17.05 -32.22
C PHE A 42 -2.82 18.30 -31.87
N ILE A 43 -3.89 18.15 -31.07
CA ILE A 43 -4.71 19.30 -30.64
C ILE A 43 -3.89 20.31 -29.84
N ASN A 44 -3.04 19.84 -28.92
CA ASN A 44 -2.21 20.75 -28.13
C ASN A 44 -1.14 21.42 -28.99
N ASP A 45 -0.57 20.72 -29.97
CA ASP A 45 0.40 21.32 -30.89
C ASP A 45 -0.28 22.45 -31.68
N LEU A 46 -1.48 22.20 -32.22
CA LEU A 46 -2.26 23.22 -32.93
C LEU A 46 -2.57 24.43 -32.04
N LEU A 47 -3.06 24.19 -30.82
CA LEU A 47 -3.35 25.24 -29.84
C LEU A 47 -2.10 26.04 -29.45
N PHE A 48 -0.97 25.37 -29.25
CA PHE A 48 0.28 26.01 -28.90
C PHE A 48 0.75 26.94 -30.02
N TRP A 49 0.78 26.45 -31.27
CA TRP A 49 1.18 27.27 -32.42
C TRP A 49 0.21 28.45 -32.65
N LEU A 50 -1.10 28.22 -32.51
CA LEU A 50 -2.10 29.28 -32.63
C LEU A 50 -1.91 30.36 -31.56
N LEU A 51 -1.78 29.94 -30.30
CA LEU A 51 -1.60 30.85 -29.16
C LEU A 51 -0.29 31.63 -29.30
N GLN A 52 0.79 30.97 -29.71
CA GLN A 52 2.07 31.64 -29.90
C GLN A 52 2.02 32.66 -31.04
N ALA A 53 1.43 32.30 -32.18
CA ALA A 53 1.25 33.22 -33.30
C ALA A 53 0.41 34.43 -32.89
N LEU A 54 -0.65 34.22 -32.12
CA LEU A 54 -1.52 35.28 -31.61
C LEU A 54 -0.76 36.21 -30.65
N ILE A 55 0.02 35.67 -29.71
CA ILE A 55 0.82 36.49 -28.78
C ILE A 55 1.88 37.31 -29.53
N ILE A 56 2.63 36.68 -30.45
CA ILE A 56 3.65 37.39 -31.24
C ILE A 56 3.00 38.50 -32.08
N PHE A 57 1.88 38.20 -32.73
CA PHE A 57 1.14 39.18 -33.53
C PHE A 57 0.57 40.30 -32.67
N TYR A 58 0.05 40.00 -31.47
CA TYR A 58 -0.46 40.99 -30.54
C TYR A 58 0.63 41.96 -30.07
N VAL A 59 1.81 41.45 -29.70
CA VAL A 59 2.96 42.29 -29.34
C VAL A 59 3.43 43.11 -30.53
N LEU A 60 3.43 42.53 -31.73
CA LEU A 60 3.75 43.27 -32.96
C LEU A 60 2.72 44.36 -33.25
N PHE A 61 1.44 44.09 -32.99
CA PHE A 61 0.36 45.06 -33.11
C PHE A 61 0.53 46.23 -32.14
N LEU A 62 0.91 45.95 -30.89
CA LEU A 62 1.10 46.99 -29.88
C LEU A 62 2.27 47.92 -30.21
N VAL A 63 3.39 47.37 -30.70
CA VAL A 63 4.63 48.13 -30.89
C VAL A 63 4.75 48.73 -32.29
N ASN A 64 4.22 48.06 -33.30
CA ASN A 64 4.39 48.41 -34.71
C ASN A 64 3.06 48.48 -35.48
N LYS A 65 1.91 48.59 -34.78
CA LYS A 65 0.56 48.60 -35.40
C LYS A 65 0.29 47.41 -36.33
N GLY A 66 1.05 46.32 -36.19
CA GLY A 66 0.89 45.10 -36.98
C GLY A 66 1.60 45.14 -38.34
N GLU A 67 2.49 46.10 -38.57
CA GLU A 67 3.26 46.15 -39.82
C GLU A 67 4.29 45.01 -39.87
N ILE A 68 4.00 44.00 -40.71
CA ILE A 68 4.88 42.84 -40.89
C ILE A 68 5.99 43.22 -41.87
N ARG A 69 7.24 43.17 -41.39
CA ARG A 69 8.45 43.43 -42.17
C ARG A 69 9.44 42.30 -42.03
N PHE A 70 10.28 42.09 -43.05
CA PHE A 70 11.20 40.95 -43.08
C PHE A 70 12.18 40.90 -41.89
N PHE A 71 12.68 42.05 -41.43
CA PHE A 71 13.60 42.11 -40.29
C PHE A 71 12.98 41.64 -38.96
N ILE A 72 11.66 41.65 -38.82
CA ILE A 72 10.97 41.13 -37.61
C ILE A 72 11.19 39.63 -37.49
N PHE A 73 11.15 38.89 -38.60
CA PHE A 73 11.42 37.46 -38.60
C PHE A 73 12.88 37.18 -38.19
N ILE A 74 13.83 37.98 -38.70
CA ILE A 74 15.24 37.87 -38.31
C ILE A 74 15.42 38.15 -36.82
N ALA A 75 14.78 39.21 -36.29
CA ALA A 75 14.83 39.55 -34.88
C ALA A 75 14.27 38.42 -34.00
N LEU A 76 13.19 37.78 -34.42
CA LEU A 76 12.56 36.66 -33.71
C LEU A 76 13.43 35.41 -33.74
N LEU A 77 14.02 35.07 -34.89
CA LEU A 77 14.99 33.97 -35.02
C LEU A 77 16.24 34.23 -34.18
N CYS A 78 16.74 35.46 -34.18
CA CYS A 78 17.88 35.87 -33.35
C CYS A 78 17.57 35.72 -31.86
N GLY A 79 16.40 36.19 -31.41
CA GLY A 79 15.95 36.03 -30.02
C GLY A 79 15.77 34.57 -29.60
N PHE A 80 15.25 33.73 -30.50
CA PHE A 80 15.15 32.29 -30.27
C PHE A 80 16.54 31.62 -30.18
N ALA A 81 17.47 31.96 -31.08
CA ALA A 81 18.84 31.46 -31.05
C ALA A 81 19.59 31.90 -29.79
N ALA A 82 19.42 33.16 -29.37
CA ALA A 82 19.97 33.69 -28.13
C ALA A 82 19.44 32.92 -26.90
N TYR A 83 18.14 32.62 -26.88
CA TYR A 83 17.57 31.78 -25.84
C TYR A 83 18.20 30.38 -25.84
N GLN A 84 18.27 29.73 -27.01
CA GLN A 84 18.79 28.37 -27.13
C GLN A 84 20.27 28.26 -26.66
N SER A 85 21.09 29.27 -26.96
CA SER A 85 22.53 29.26 -26.66
C SER A 85 22.85 29.73 -25.23
N LEU A 86 22.20 30.78 -24.72
CA LEU A 86 22.58 31.40 -23.44
C LEU A 86 21.61 31.06 -22.31
N VAL A 87 20.31 31.09 -22.58
CA VAL A 87 19.27 31.10 -21.54
C VAL A 87 18.75 29.71 -21.23
N LYS A 88 18.75 28.81 -22.21
CA LYS A 88 18.16 27.47 -22.10
C LYS A 88 18.65 26.69 -20.89
N GLN A 89 19.96 26.63 -20.66
CA GLN A 89 20.51 25.86 -19.56
C GLN A 89 20.10 26.42 -18.20
N LEU A 90 20.10 27.75 -18.06
CA LEU A 90 19.64 28.42 -16.85
C LEU A 90 18.14 28.19 -16.63
N TYR A 91 17.34 28.34 -17.70
CA TYR A 91 15.90 28.15 -17.66
C TYR A 91 15.53 26.72 -17.21
N LEU A 92 16.13 25.70 -17.81
CA LEU A 92 15.89 24.30 -17.45
C LEU A 92 16.30 24.01 -16.01
N ARG A 93 17.42 24.56 -15.53
CA ARG A 93 17.85 24.41 -14.14
C ARG A 93 16.86 25.05 -13.16
N LEU A 94 16.38 26.25 -13.46
CA LEU A 94 15.35 26.92 -12.64
C LEU A 94 14.04 26.13 -12.65
N LEU A 95 13.63 25.60 -13.80
CA LEU A 95 12.44 24.79 -13.94
C LEU A 95 12.55 23.47 -13.17
N GLU A 96 13.71 22.83 -13.18
CA GLU A 96 13.97 21.63 -12.39
C GLU A 96 14.01 21.92 -10.88
N LEU A 97 14.63 23.04 -10.48
CA LEU A 97 14.62 23.49 -9.09
C LEU A 97 13.17 23.73 -8.62
N ALA A 98 12.35 24.41 -9.42
CA ALA A 98 10.95 24.64 -9.10
C ALA A 98 10.19 23.32 -8.94
N VAL A 99 10.30 22.40 -9.91
CA VAL A 99 9.62 21.09 -9.85
C VAL A 99 10.10 20.27 -8.65
N SER A 100 11.41 20.22 -8.39
CA SER A 100 11.96 19.47 -7.27
C SER A 100 11.53 20.07 -5.92
N MET A 101 11.43 21.39 -5.80
CA MET A 101 10.87 22.06 -4.63
C MET A 101 9.42 21.67 -4.39
N PHE A 102 8.57 21.71 -5.43
CA PHE A 102 7.17 21.26 -5.31
C PHE A 102 7.06 19.79 -4.90
N VAL A 103 7.85 18.90 -5.51
CA VAL A 103 7.86 17.48 -5.16
C VAL A 103 8.38 17.26 -3.74
N ALA A 104 9.40 18.00 -3.32
CA ALA A 104 9.94 17.94 -1.97
C ALA A 104 8.89 18.36 -0.95
N THR A 105 8.19 19.48 -1.18
CA THR A 105 7.10 19.95 -0.33
C THR A 105 5.98 18.92 -0.26
N TYR A 106 5.53 18.37 -1.40
CA TYR A 106 4.49 17.34 -1.43
C TYR A 106 4.89 16.08 -0.64
N LYS A 107 6.11 15.57 -0.86
CA LYS A 107 6.64 14.42 -0.12
C LYS A 107 6.78 14.72 1.36
N PHE A 108 7.21 15.92 1.72
CA PHE A 108 7.29 16.37 3.10
C PHE A 108 5.91 16.36 3.75
N THR A 109 4.88 16.91 3.10
CA THR A 109 3.50 16.89 3.60
C THR A 109 3.00 15.47 3.83
N ILE A 110 3.17 14.56 2.86
CA ILE A 110 2.76 13.16 3.02
C ILE A 110 3.52 12.50 4.18
N LYS A 111 4.84 12.67 4.24
CA LYS A 111 5.65 12.04 5.28
C LYS A 111 5.27 12.56 6.67
N THR A 112 4.96 13.84 6.79
CA THR A 112 4.44 14.45 8.03
C THR A 112 3.10 13.85 8.41
N ILE A 113 2.14 13.74 7.48
CA ILE A 113 0.84 13.09 7.74
C ILE A 113 1.02 11.63 8.17
N GLN A 114 1.89 10.88 7.49
CA GLN A 114 2.17 9.48 7.81
C GLN A 114 2.77 9.31 9.22
N MET A 115 3.72 10.17 9.59
CA MET A 115 4.36 10.11 10.91
C MET A 115 3.43 10.61 12.02
N LEU A 116 2.60 11.61 11.74
CA LEU A 116 1.77 12.27 12.76
C LEU A 116 0.40 11.61 12.95
N ILE A 117 -0.13 10.92 11.94
CA ILE A 117 -1.46 10.30 12.01
C ILE A 117 -1.37 8.78 11.91
N ILE A 118 -0.74 8.25 10.85
CA ILE A 118 -0.81 6.82 10.56
C ILE A 118 -0.04 6.00 11.60
N LYS A 119 1.22 6.37 11.88
CA LYS A 119 2.05 5.68 12.88
C LYS A 119 1.45 5.67 14.30
N PRO A 120 0.99 6.80 14.87
CA PRO A 120 0.38 6.77 16.20
C PRO A 120 -0.91 5.96 16.22
N LEU A 121 -1.72 6.02 15.16
CA LEU A 121 -2.95 5.22 15.08
C LEU A 121 -2.66 3.70 15.08
N GLN A 122 -1.63 3.27 14.34
CA GLN A 122 -1.18 1.87 14.36
C GLN A 122 -0.66 1.45 15.74
N SER A 123 0.10 2.32 16.41
CA SER A 123 0.58 2.08 17.78
C SER A 123 -0.58 1.91 18.76
N LEU A 124 -1.62 2.76 18.67
CA LEU A 124 -2.82 2.65 19.48
C LEU A 124 -3.54 1.31 19.25
N PHE A 125 -3.67 0.87 18.00
CA PHE A 125 -4.28 -0.43 17.70
C PHE A 125 -3.47 -1.61 18.26
N LEU A 126 -2.14 -1.55 18.15
CA LEU A 126 -1.22 -2.53 18.76
C LEU A 126 -1.34 -2.56 20.28
N LEU A 127 -1.46 -1.40 20.93
CA LEU A 127 -1.69 -1.31 22.38
C LEU A 127 -3.00 -1.97 22.79
N VAL A 128 -4.10 -1.72 22.06
CA VAL A 128 -5.40 -2.36 22.33
C VAL A 128 -5.32 -3.88 22.22
N ILE A 129 -4.71 -4.39 21.14
CA ILE A 129 -4.50 -5.84 20.97
C ILE A 129 -3.64 -6.40 22.10
N SER A 130 -2.57 -5.70 22.48
CA SER A 130 -1.68 -6.11 23.57
C SER A 130 -2.45 -6.26 24.89
N ILE A 131 -3.34 -5.31 25.22
CA ILE A 131 -4.19 -5.36 26.41
C ILE A 131 -5.12 -6.58 26.36
N ILE A 132 -5.80 -6.81 25.23
CA ILE A 132 -6.72 -7.97 25.08
C ILE A 132 -5.96 -9.29 25.26
N VAL A 133 -4.79 -9.43 24.63
CA VAL A 133 -3.96 -10.62 24.75
C VAL A 133 -3.44 -10.82 26.18
N MET A 134 -3.06 -9.74 26.87
CA MET A 134 -2.62 -9.78 28.26
C MET A 134 -3.74 -10.29 29.19
N ILE A 135 -4.96 -9.76 29.03
CA ILE A 135 -6.13 -10.21 29.80
C ILE A 135 -6.44 -11.68 29.51
N GLY A 136 -6.45 -12.08 28.22
CA GLY A 136 -6.69 -13.46 27.82
C GLY A 136 -5.66 -14.43 28.40
N ARG A 137 -4.37 -14.06 28.40
CA ARG A 137 -3.30 -14.84 29.05
C ARG A 137 -3.50 -14.93 30.57
N GLY A 138 -3.90 -13.84 31.22
CA GLY A 138 -4.22 -13.81 32.65
C GLY A 138 -5.35 -14.77 33.01
N LEU A 139 -6.47 -14.69 32.29
CA LEU A 139 -7.61 -15.58 32.46
C LEU A 139 -7.24 -17.05 32.22
N PHE A 140 -6.51 -17.33 31.14
CA PHE A 140 -6.08 -18.70 30.85
C PHE A 140 -5.16 -19.27 31.94
N SER A 141 -4.29 -18.43 32.50
CA SER A 141 -3.45 -18.79 33.64
C SER A 141 -4.29 -19.21 34.84
N LEU A 142 -5.31 -18.41 35.20
CA LEU A 142 -6.24 -18.73 36.29
C LEU A 142 -6.96 -20.06 36.07
N VAL A 143 -7.54 -20.26 34.87
CA VAL A 143 -8.20 -21.54 34.52
C VAL A 143 -7.24 -22.71 34.65
N LYS A 144 -5.98 -22.55 34.20
CA LYS A 144 -4.95 -23.58 34.31
C LYS A 144 -4.61 -23.90 35.77
N TYR A 145 -4.53 -22.90 36.65
CA TYR A 145 -4.33 -23.12 38.09
C TYR A 145 -5.52 -23.83 38.73
N VAL A 146 -6.75 -23.42 38.40
CA VAL A 146 -7.97 -24.08 38.89
C VAL A 146 -8.01 -25.54 38.43
N PHE A 147 -7.74 -25.82 37.16
CA PHE A 147 -7.70 -27.18 36.63
C PHE A 147 -6.60 -28.03 37.29
N LYS A 148 -5.43 -27.43 37.55
CA LYS A 148 -4.34 -28.08 38.30
C LYS A 148 -4.77 -28.39 39.74
N ALA A 149 -5.49 -27.50 40.40
CA ALA A 149 -6.03 -27.74 41.74
C ALA A 149 -7.10 -28.84 41.72
N LEU A 150 -8.00 -28.81 40.74
CA LEU A 150 -9.06 -29.82 40.56
C LEU A 150 -8.46 -31.21 40.34
N THR A 151 -7.48 -31.32 39.43
CA THR A 151 -6.78 -32.59 39.17
C THR A 151 -5.96 -33.04 40.38
N PHE A 152 -5.40 -32.13 41.17
CA PHE A 152 -4.75 -32.45 42.44
C PHE A 152 -5.75 -33.04 43.44
N ILE A 153 -6.93 -32.44 43.60
CA ILE A 153 -8.00 -32.95 44.48
C ILE A 153 -8.48 -34.33 44.01
N VAL A 154 -8.78 -34.48 42.73
CA VAL A 154 -9.22 -35.77 42.15
C VAL A 154 -8.14 -36.84 42.33
N LYS A 155 -6.87 -36.52 42.07
CA LYS A 155 -5.76 -37.47 42.24
C LYS A 155 -5.61 -37.88 43.71
N THR A 156 -5.71 -36.93 44.64
CA THR A 156 -5.65 -37.18 46.08
C THR A 156 -6.82 -38.05 46.54
N LEU A 157 -8.03 -37.85 46.01
CA LEU A 157 -9.21 -38.63 46.36
C LEU A 157 -9.21 -40.04 45.73
N TRP A 158 -8.65 -40.20 44.52
CA TRP A 158 -8.55 -41.50 43.85
C TRP A 158 -7.38 -42.36 44.36
N TRP A 159 -6.41 -41.76 45.03
CA TRP A 159 -5.29 -42.50 45.62
C TRP A 159 -5.73 -43.52 46.70
N PRO A 160 -6.57 -43.17 47.71
CA PRO A 160 -7.02 -44.13 48.71
C PRO A 160 -7.98 -45.19 48.16
N SER A 161 -8.77 -44.89 47.13
CA SER A 161 -9.70 -45.86 46.53
C SER A 161 -8.98 -47.01 45.83
N ARG A 162 -7.77 -46.80 45.32
CA ARG A 162 -6.92 -47.90 44.80
C ARG A 162 -6.46 -48.85 45.90
N GLY A 163 -6.11 -48.32 47.08
CA GLY A 163 -5.77 -49.13 48.25
C GLY A 163 -6.94 -49.95 48.77
N LEU A 164 -8.14 -49.33 48.84
CA LEU A 164 -9.38 -50.00 49.22
C LEU A 164 -9.75 -51.13 48.25
N LEU A 165 -9.72 -50.89 46.94
CA LEU A 165 -10.00 -51.92 45.93
C LEU A 165 -9.05 -53.12 46.02
N PHE A 166 -7.76 -52.89 46.27
CA PHE A 166 -6.78 -53.96 46.46
C PHE A 166 -7.04 -54.76 47.74
N PHE A 167 -7.38 -54.08 48.84
CA PHE A 167 -7.74 -54.72 50.11
C PHE A 167 -8.97 -55.62 49.95
N PHE A 168 -10.03 -55.13 49.30
CA PHE A 168 -11.20 -55.94 48.97
C PHE A 168 -10.87 -57.14 48.06
N TRP A 169 -9.98 -56.98 47.07
CA TRP A 169 -9.57 -58.09 46.20
C TRP A 169 -8.84 -59.23 46.95
N LYS A 170 -8.10 -58.88 48.02
CA LYS A 170 -7.39 -59.85 48.86
C LYS A 170 -8.35 -60.62 49.79
N LEU A 171 -9.42 -59.99 50.24
CA LEU A 171 -10.45 -60.59 51.11
C LEU A 171 -11.52 -61.41 50.36
N MET A 172 -11.60 -61.34 49.03
CA MET A 172 -12.64 -62.05 48.29
C MET A 172 -12.40 -63.57 48.16
N PRO A 173 -13.39 -64.41 48.53
CA PRO A 173 -13.32 -65.86 48.34
C PRO A 173 -13.28 -66.26 46.85
N LYS A 174 -12.68 -67.42 46.56
CA LYS A 174 -12.40 -67.90 45.18
C LYS A 174 -13.63 -67.93 44.26
N ASN A 175 -14.84 -68.08 44.82
CA ASN A 175 -16.09 -68.14 44.07
C ASN A 175 -16.45 -66.79 43.42
N ILE A 176 -16.17 -65.68 44.10
CA ILE A 176 -16.52 -64.35 43.58
C ILE A 176 -15.51 -63.90 42.53
N LYS A 177 -14.24 -64.31 42.65
CA LYS A 177 -13.22 -64.11 41.59
C LYS A 177 -13.65 -64.76 40.26
N LYS A 178 -14.21 -65.97 40.30
CA LYS A 178 -14.79 -66.63 39.12
C LYS A 178 -15.99 -65.89 38.52
N ILE A 179 -16.87 -65.30 39.35
CA ILE A 179 -18.01 -64.51 38.87
C ILE A 179 -17.52 -63.23 38.18
N VAL A 180 -16.55 -62.53 38.78
CA VAL A 180 -15.94 -61.33 38.21
C VAL A 180 -15.21 -61.64 36.91
N GLU A 181 -14.49 -62.76 36.84
CA GLU A 181 -13.82 -63.23 35.62
C GLU A 181 -14.82 -63.57 34.51
N LYS A 182 -15.96 -64.17 34.87
CA LYS A 182 -17.06 -64.44 33.92
C LYS A 182 -17.72 -63.15 33.42
N LEU A 183 -17.92 -62.16 34.31
CA LEU A 183 -18.43 -60.84 33.93
C LEU A 183 -17.42 -60.07 33.07
N TYR A 184 -16.14 -60.11 33.42
CA TYR A 184 -15.06 -59.51 32.65
C TYR A 184 -14.99 -60.11 31.25
N ASN A 185 -15.03 -61.44 31.11
CA ASN A 185 -15.03 -62.11 29.81
C ASN A 185 -16.28 -61.78 28.98
N LYS A 186 -17.46 -61.64 29.63
CA LYS A 186 -18.70 -61.22 28.95
C LYS A 186 -18.62 -59.76 28.49
N MET A 187 -18.10 -58.88 29.33
CA MET A 187 -17.88 -57.47 29.00
C MET A 187 -16.81 -57.30 27.91
N ALA A 188 -15.72 -58.07 27.95
CA ALA A 188 -14.69 -58.09 26.92
C ALA A 188 -15.27 -58.53 25.56
N GLY A 189 -16.18 -59.50 25.55
CA GLY A 189 -16.93 -59.88 24.34
C GLY A 189 -17.82 -58.75 23.80
N ILE A 190 -18.50 -58.01 24.68
CA ILE A 190 -19.32 -56.84 24.29
C ILE A 190 -18.42 -55.71 23.75
N ILE A 191 -17.32 -55.41 24.43
CA ILE A 191 -16.32 -54.42 24.00
C ILE A 191 -15.74 -54.80 22.65
N HIS A 192 -15.44 -56.08 22.41
CA HIS A 192 -14.91 -56.53 21.13
C HIS A 192 -15.93 -56.36 19.99
N ARG A 193 -17.22 -56.65 20.23
CA ARG A 193 -18.30 -56.38 19.28
C ARG A 193 -18.45 -54.89 18.99
N LEU A 194 -18.48 -54.05 20.04
CA LEU A 194 -18.55 -52.59 19.90
C LEU A 194 -17.36 -52.05 19.11
N LYS A 195 -16.14 -52.53 19.40
CA LYS A 195 -14.94 -52.17 18.64
C LYS A 195 -15.07 -52.55 17.16
N LYS A 196 -15.60 -53.74 16.86
CA LYS A 196 -15.84 -54.18 15.47
C LYS A 196 -16.87 -53.30 14.76
N ILE A 197 -17.93 -52.89 15.45
CA ILE A 197 -18.96 -51.96 14.91
C ILE A 197 -18.35 -50.58 14.64
N VAL A 198 -17.57 -50.03 15.59
CA VAL A 198 -16.90 -48.73 15.41
C VAL A 198 -15.92 -48.77 14.23
N ILE A 199 -15.14 -49.85 14.10
CA ILE A 199 -14.21 -50.05 12.97
C ILE A 199 -14.98 -50.18 11.64
N SER A 200 -16.09 -50.93 11.61
CA SER A 200 -16.86 -51.10 10.37
C SER A 200 -17.53 -49.79 9.94
N ILE A 201 -18.08 -49.00 10.87
CA ILE A 201 -18.63 -47.67 10.60
C ILE A 201 -17.54 -46.74 10.09
N LYS A 202 -16.36 -46.74 10.71
CA LYS A 202 -15.20 -45.95 10.27
C LYS A 202 -14.77 -46.29 8.83
N ASN A 203 -14.69 -47.58 8.49
CA ASN A 203 -14.31 -48.01 7.13
C ASN A 203 -15.40 -47.67 6.10
N LYS A 204 -16.69 -47.79 6.46
CA LYS A 204 -17.82 -47.43 5.59
C LYS A 204 -17.90 -45.93 5.32
N TRP A 205 -17.47 -45.10 6.28
CA TRP A 205 -17.33 -43.65 6.11
C TRP A 205 -16.08 -43.27 5.30
N LYS A 206 -14.99 -44.03 5.40
CA LYS A 206 -13.77 -43.81 4.60
C LYS A 206 -14.00 -44.08 3.11
N ASN A 207 -14.70 -45.16 2.77
CA ASN A 207 -15.00 -45.53 1.37
C ASN A 207 -16.13 -44.71 0.70
N ARG A 208 -16.79 -43.78 1.41
CA ARG A 208 -17.75 -42.82 0.82
C ARG A 208 -17.10 -41.48 0.45
N LYS A 209 -15.84 -41.25 0.83
CA LYS A 209 -15.10 -40.01 0.60
C LYS A 209 -14.07 -40.13 -0.54
N GLU A 210 -13.88 -41.33 -1.08
CA GLU A 210 -13.24 -41.60 -2.38
C GLU A 210 -14.34 -41.72 -3.44
#